data_AF-A0A5F4WMR8-F1
#
_entry.id   AF-A0A5F4WMR8-F1
#
_cell.length_a   1.000
_cell.length_b   1.000
_cell.length_c   1.000
_cell.angle_alpha   90.00
_cell.angle_beta   90.00
_cell.angle_gamma   90.00
#
_symmetry.space_group_name_H-M   'P 1'
#
loop_
_entity.id
_entity.type
_entity.pdbx_description
1 polymer ?
#
loop_
_entity_poly.entity_id
_entity_poly.type
_entity_poly.pdbx_seq_one_letter_code
_entity_poly.pdbx_strand_id
1 'polypeptide(L)'
;ILWKAFSASIGIIFVFGSVYVVDYVDRLAYVEPALHPWDEAYLITKDKLFGVLLQSVCTGLNTRIVQAEEGISEVKVQLNEIKREEKIREKRIKRNEQSLQEMWDYVKKPNLRLIGVPECDGENESKLENTLQDIIQENFPKLAKQVNIQPQVIQRTPQRYSSRRATPRHIIIRFTRVETKEKI
;
A
#
# COMPACT_ATOMS: atom_id res chain seq x y z
N ILE A 1 -12.14 -20.19 3.52
CA ILE A 1 -11.75 -20.77 2.21
C ILE A 1 -10.46 -21.58 2.35
N LEU A 2 -9.36 -20.98 2.84
CA LEU A 2 -8.08 -21.66 3.06
C LEU A 2 -8.15 -22.91 3.99
N TRP A 3 -8.91 -22.87 5.08
CA TRP A 3 -9.08 -24.03 5.98
C TRP A 3 -9.78 -25.23 5.31
N LYS A 4 -10.82 -24.96 4.49
CA LYS A 4 -11.50 -26.00 3.71
C LYS A 4 -10.59 -26.58 2.64
N ALA A 5 -9.77 -25.75 2.00
CA ALA A 5 -8.78 -26.21 1.02
C ALA A 5 -7.66 -27.04 1.69
N PHE A 6 -7.16 -26.62 2.85
CA PHE A 6 -6.13 -27.36 3.59
C PHE A 6 -6.65 -28.71 4.11
N SER A 7 -7.87 -28.74 4.66
CA SER A 7 -8.54 -29.98 5.09
C SER A 7 -8.83 -30.92 3.90
N ALA A 8 -9.27 -30.38 2.75
CA ALA A 8 -9.45 -31.17 1.54
C ALA A 8 -8.13 -31.73 1.01
N SER A 9 -7.04 -30.93 1.02
CA SER A 9 -5.71 -31.38 0.60
C SER A 9 -5.15 -32.47 1.52
N ILE A 10 -5.36 -32.38 2.84
CA ILE A 10 -4.99 -33.45 3.78
C ILE A 10 -5.80 -34.72 3.51
N GLY A 11 -7.11 -34.60 3.27
CA GLY A 11 -7.95 -35.74 2.90
C GLY A 11 -7.50 -36.40 1.58
N ILE A 12 -7.14 -35.59 0.57
CA ILE A 12 -6.60 -36.05 -0.71
C ILE A 12 -5.24 -36.75 -0.51
N ILE A 13 -4.32 -36.16 0.26
CA ILE A 13 -3.01 -36.77 0.56
C ILE A 13 -3.18 -38.09 1.31
N PHE A 14 -4.15 -38.19 2.22
CA PHE A 14 -4.47 -39.43 2.93
C PHE A 14 -5.01 -40.50 1.98
N VAL A 15 -5.92 -40.14 1.06
CA VAL A 15 -6.49 -41.06 0.06
C VAL A 15 -5.43 -41.52 -0.96
N PHE A 16 -4.62 -40.60 -1.51
CA PHE A 16 -3.57 -40.98 -2.45
C PHE A 16 -2.40 -41.70 -1.76
N GLY A 17 -2.06 -41.31 -0.54
CA GLY A 17 -1.05 -41.99 0.27
C GLY A 17 -1.50 -43.40 0.67
N SER A 18 -2.78 -43.61 0.99
CA SER A 18 -3.32 -44.95 1.25
C SER A 18 -3.35 -45.79 -0.02
N VAL A 19 -3.72 -45.21 -1.17
CA VAL A 19 -3.67 -45.91 -2.47
C VAL A 19 -2.22 -46.29 -2.81
N TYR A 20 -1.24 -45.43 -2.57
CA TYR A 20 0.17 -45.73 -2.82
C TYR A 20 0.71 -46.82 -1.88
N VAL A 21 0.29 -46.83 -0.62
CA VAL A 21 0.66 -47.87 0.35
C VAL A 21 -0.04 -49.19 0.02
N VAL A 22 -1.31 -49.16 -0.40
CA VAL A 22 -2.04 -50.35 -0.87
C VAL A 22 -1.43 -50.88 -2.16
N ASP A 23 -1.07 -50.04 -3.13
CA ASP A 23 -0.43 -50.43 -4.39
C ASP A 23 0.99 -50.97 -4.16
N TYR A 24 1.73 -50.43 -3.18
CA TYR A 24 3.02 -51.00 -2.74
C TYR A 24 2.86 -52.36 -2.05
N VAL A 25 1.77 -52.56 -1.31
CA VAL A 25 1.42 -53.84 -0.67
C VAL A 25 0.89 -54.85 -1.68
N ASP A 26 0.07 -54.44 -2.65
CA ASP A 26 -0.46 -55.26 -3.75
C ASP A 26 0.66 -55.69 -4.71
N ARG A 27 1.60 -54.79 -5.00
CA ARG A 27 2.78 -55.10 -5.81
C ARG A 27 3.78 -56.04 -5.11
N LEU A 28 3.76 -56.09 -3.77
CA LEU A 28 4.44 -57.14 -3.00
C LEU A 28 3.64 -58.45 -2.98
N ALA A 29 2.30 -58.40 -3.06
CA ALA A 29 1.43 -59.57 -3.09
C ALA A 29 1.38 -60.26 -4.48
N TYR A 30 1.65 -59.53 -5.57
CA TYR A 30 1.66 -60.07 -6.94
C TYR A 30 3.00 -60.71 -7.38
N VAL A 31 4.03 -60.68 -6.53
CA VAL A 31 5.22 -61.54 -6.69
C VAL A 31 4.89 -62.88 -6.05
N GLU A 32 4.16 -63.69 -6.82
CA GLU A 32 3.61 -65.01 -6.49
C GLU A 32 4.57 -65.93 -5.69
N PRO A 33 4.19 -66.34 -4.45
CA PRO A 33 4.72 -67.53 -3.82
C PRO A 33 3.63 -68.60 -3.72
N ALA A 34 3.94 -69.80 -4.22
CA ALA A 34 3.15 -70.99 -3.96
C ALA A 34 2.93 -71.19 -2.43
N LEU A 35 1.67 -71.32 -2.02
CA LEU A 35 1.17 -71.30 -0.63
C LEU A 35 1.93 -72.19 0.37
N HIS A 36 2.43 -71.60 1.48
CA HIS A 36 2.97 -72.32 2.64
C HIS A 36 2.40 -71.76 3.98
N PRO A 37 2.12 -72.61 5.02
CA PRO A 37 1.55 -72.18 6.32
C PRO A 37 2.27 -71.08 7.12
N TRP A 38 3.48 -70.66 6.72
CA TRP A 38 4.24 -69.60 7.40
C TRP A 38 3.84 -68.18 6.93
N ASP A 39 3.09 -68.06 5.83
CA ASP A 39 2.71 -66.77 5.23
C ASP A 39 1.65 -66.00 6.04
N GLU A 40 0.77 -66.72 6.75
CA GLU A 40 -0.27 -66.11 7.60
C GLU A 40 0.36 -65.38 8.81
N ALA A 41 1.40 -65.99 9.39
CA ALA A 41 2.18 -65.38 10.47
C ALA A 41 2.98 -64.15 10.00
N TYR A 42 3.46 -64.16 8.75
CA TYR A 42 4.16 -63.02 8.14
C TYR A 42 3.21 -61.82 7.94
N LEU A 43 2.02 -62.05 7.41
CA LEU A 43 0.99 -61.01 7.25
C LEU A 43 0.55 -60.42 8.59
N ILE A 44 0.31 -61.26 9.60
CA ILE A 44 -0.03 -60.81 10.97
C ILE A 44 1.09 -59.96 11.59
N THR A 45 2.35 -60.30 11.34
CA THR A 45 3.50 -59.55 11.85
C THR A 45 3.66 -58.21 11.13
N LYS A 46 3.44 -58.20 9.80
CA LYS A 46 3.43 -56.99 8.97
C LYS A 46 2.33 -56.02 9.38
N ASP A 47 1.11 -56.51 9.64
CA ASP A 47 -0.02 -55.70 10.11
C ASP A 47 0.23 -55.08 11.49
N LYS A 48 0.80 -55.86 12.42
CA LYS A 48 1.22 -55.35 13.74
C LYS A 48 2.30 -54.27 13.62
N LEU A 49 3.30 -54.50 12.76
CA LEU A 49 4.37 -53.51 12.51
C LEU A 49 3.82 -52.23 11.88
N PHE A 50 2.88 -52.36 10.94
CA PHE A 50 2.20 -51.24 10.33
C PHE A 50 1.37 -50.46 11.35
N GLY A 51 0.66 -51.13 12.26
CA GLY A 51 -0.05 -50.49 13.38
C GLY A 51 0.87 -49.69 14.30
N VAL A 52 2.03 -50.26 14.67
CA VAL A 52 3.04 -49.56 15.49
C VAL A 52 3.63 -48.35 14.76
N LEU A 53 3.94 -48.50 13.46
CA LEU A 53 4.44 -47.41 12.62
C LEU A 53 3.41 -46.28 12.51
N LEU A 54 2.14 -46.61 12.25
CA LEU A 54 1.05 -45.65 12.18
C LEU A 54 0.86 -44.91 13.50
N GLN A 55 0.88 -45.61 14.63
CA GLN A 55 0.73 -44.98 15.94
C GLN A 55 1.86 -43.98 16.24
N SER A 56 3.10 -44.33 15.89
CA SER A 56 4.27 -43.45 16.01
C SER A 56 4.11 -42.19 15.16
N VAL A 57 3.73 -42.36 13.89
CA VAL A 57 3.50 -41.23 12.96
C VAL A 57 2.34 -40.34 13.43
N CYS A 58 1.20 -40.92 13.82
CA CYS A 58 0.05 -40.18 14.31
C CYS A 58 0.38 -39.38 15.57
N THR A 59 1.14 -39.96 16.51
CA THR A 59 1.55 -39.26 17.73
C THR A 59 2.46 -38.08 17.40
N GLY A 60 3.46 -38.28 16.53
CA GLY A 60 4.36 -37.21 16.11
C GLY A 60 3.64 -36.08 15.36
N LEU A 61 2.66 -36.40 14.52
CA LEU A 61 1.82 -35.40 13.84
C LEU A 61 0.93 -34.63 14.82
N ASN A 62 0.29 -35.32 15.78
CA ASN A 62 -0.56 -34.67 16.78
C ASN A 62 0.21 -33.65 17.62
N THR A 63 1.42 -33.98 18.08
CA THR A 63 2.26 -33.01 18.81
C THR A 63 2.59 -31.79 17.97
N ARG A 64 2.93 -31.99 16.69
CA ARG A 64 3.20 -30.87 15.76
C ARG A 64 1.98 -30.02 15.47
N ILE A 65 0.79 -30.62 15.40
CA ILE A 65 -0.48 -29.90 15.21
C ILE A 65 -0.75 -29.02 16.43
N VAL A 66 -0.66 -29.57 17.65
CA VAL A 66 -0.90 -28.78 18.88
C VAL A 66 0.10 -27.62 18.98
N GLN A 67 1.38 -27.87 18.72
CA GLN A 67 2.39 -26.81 18.68
C GLN A 67 2.08 -25.74 17.63
N ALA A 68 1.62 -26.13 16.44
CA ALA A 68 1.23 -25.19 15.39
C ALA A 68 -0.03 -24.39 15.76
N GLU A 69 -1.02 -25.01 16.41
CA GLU A 69 -2.24 -24.36 16.88
C GLU A 69 -1.95 -23.30 17.95
N GLU A 70 -1.07 -23.62 18.90
CA GLU A 70 -0.59 -22.65 19.90
C GLU A 70 0.10 -21.46 19.21
N GLY A 71 1.00 -21.71 18.26
CA GLY A 71 1.65 -20.65 17.49
C GLY A 71 0.67 -19.78 16.69
N ILE A 72 -0.37 -20.38 16.09
CA ILE A 72 -1.44 -19.65 15.40
C ILE A 72 -2.22 -18.75 16.38
N SER A 73 -2.49 -19.23 17.59
CA SER A 73 -3.22 -18.47 18.61
C SER A 73 -2.44 -17.22 19.05
N GLU A 74 -1.11 -17.34 19.22
CA GLU A 74 -0.24 -16.23 19.60
C GLU A 74 -0.17 -15.18 18.48
N VAL A 75 0.08 -15.60 17.24
CA VAL A 75 0.11 -14.71 16.07
C VAL A 75 -1.24 -13.99 15.90
N LYS A 76 -2.35 -14.67 16.17
CA LYS A 76 -3.69 -14.07 16.09
C LYS A 76 -3.88 -12.95 17.12
N VAL A 77 -3.34 -13.10 18.33
CA VAL A 77 -3.37 -12.04 19.36
C VAL A 77 -2.51 -10.86 18.91
N GLN A 78 -1.28 -11.11 18.46
CA GLN A 78 -0.38 -10.07 17.98
C GLN A 78 -0.99 -9.29 16.79
N LEU A 79 -1.62 -9.98 15.85
CA LEU A 79 -2.29 -9.35 14.70
C LEU A 79 -3.41 -8.40 15.13
N ASN A 80 -4.19 -8.77 16.15
CA ASN A 80 -5.24 -7.90 16.67
C ASN A 80 -4.68 -6.62 17.30
N GLU A 81 -3.52 -6.70 17.96
CA GLU A 81 -2.85 -5.54 18.53
C GLU A 81 -2.28 -4.63 17.45
N ILE A 82 -1.57 -5.19 16.46
CA ILE A 82 -1.06 -4.45 15.29
C ILE A 82 -2.20 -3.73 14.56
N LYS A 83 -3.35 -4.38 14.39
CA LYS A 83 -4.53 -3.79 13.75
C LYS A 83 -5.08 -2.59 14.54
N ARG A 84 -5.04 -2.63 15.87
CA ARG A 84 -5.44 -1.50 16.72
C ARG A 84 -4.45 -0.35 16.57
N GLU A 85 -3.16 -0.64 16.59
CA GLU A 85 -2.10 0.36 16.41
C GLU A 85 -2.14 1.03 15.03
N GLU A 86 -2.39 0.27 13.97
CA GLU A 86 -2.58 0.81 12.62
C GLU A 86 -3.74 1.80 12.56
N LYS A 87 -4.87 1.47 13.19
CA LYS A 87 -6.01 2.39 13.28
C LYS A 87 -5.66 3.69 14.00
N ILE A 88 -4.77 3.64 15.00
CA ILE A 88 -4.29 4.85 15.69
C ILE A 88 -3.35 5.64 14.79
N ARG A 89 -2.41 4.97 14.11
CA ARG A 89 -1.46 5.59 13.17
C ARG A 89 -2.18 6.26 12.01
N GLU A 90 -3.16 5.60 11.42
CA GLU A 90 -3.98 6.13 10.33
C GLU A 90 -4.70 7.43 10.73
N LYS A 91 -5.30 7.46 11.93
CA LYS A 91 -5.91 8.69 12.46
C LYS A 91 -4.90 9.83 12.65
N ARG A 92 -3.66 9.52 13.06
CA ARG A 92 -2.59 10.53 13.19
C ARG A 92 -2.17 11.06 11.82
N ILE A 93 -1.99 10.17 10.83
CA ILE A 93 -1.63 10.55 9.46
C ILE A 93 -2.70 11.47 8.86
N LYS A 94 -3.99 11.09 8.98
CA LYS A 94 -5.10 11.90 8.47
C LYS A 94 -5.16 13.30 9.10
N ARG A 95 -4.92 13.40 10.42
CA ARG A 95 -4.85 14.69 11.11
C ARG A 95 -3.66 15.52 10.64
N ASN A 96 -2.50 14.89 10.46
CA ASN A 96 -1.30 15.58 10.00
C ASN A 96 -1.45 16.06 8.56
N GLU A 97 -2.07 15.27 7.68
CA GLU A 97 -2.39 15.66 6.31
C GLU A 97 -3.32 16.89 6.28
N GLN A 98 -4.39 16.87 7.08
CA GLN A 98 -5.27 18.03 7.21
C GLN A 98 -4.52 19.26 7.73
N SER A 99 -3.71 19.10 8.78
CA SER A 99 -2.90 20.18 9.36
C SER A 99 -1.90 20.77 8.35
N LEU A 100 -1.29 19.92 7.51
CA LEU A 100 -0.40 20.35 6.44
C LEU A 100 -1.16 21.09 5.33
N GLN A 101 -2.37 20.67 5.00
CA GLN A 101 -3.21 21.36 4.03
C GLN A 101 -3.60 22.75 4.54
N GLU A 102 -4.05 22.86 5.79
CA GLU A 102 -4.38 24.14 6.43
C GLU A 102 -3.17 25.08 6.49
N MET A 103 -1.99 24.58 6.84
CA MET A 103 -0.75 25.37 6.78
C MET A 103 -0.39 25.81 5.35
N TRP A 104 -0.51 24.91 4.37
CA TRP A 104 -0.24 25.25 2.98
C TRP A 104 -1.19 26.32 2.46
N ASP A 105 -2.46 26.23 2.81
CA ASP A 105 -3.49 27.21 2.44
C ASP A 105 -3.22 28.55 3.13
N TYR A 106 -2.81 28.54 4.40
CA TYR A 106 -2.39 29.74 5.12
C TYR A 106 -1.18 30.42 4.45
N VAL A 107 -0.14 29.66 4.11
CA VAL A 107 1.08 30.17 3.44
C VAL A 107 0.77 30.68 2.02
N LYS A 108 -0.15 30.03 1.30
CA LYS A 108 -0.59 30.46 -0.04
C LYS A 108 -1.64 31.56 -0.01
N LYS A 109 -2.23 31.89 1.14
CA LYS A 109 -3.26 32.90 1.28
C LYS A 109 -2.88 34.24 0.62
N PRO A 110 -1.66 34.80 0.79
CA PRO A 110 -1.26 36.05 0.12
C PRO A 110 -0.83 35.88 -1.35
N ASN A 111 -0.82 34.66 -1.91
CA ASN A 111 -0.34 34.42 -3.26
C ASN A 111 -1.48 34.51 -4.30
N LEU A 112 -1.27 35.24 -5.38
CA LEU A 112 -2.13 35.33 -6.56
C LEU A 112 -1.41 34.71 -7.77
N ARG A 113 -2.17 34.08 -8.66
CA ARG A 113 -1.63 33.41 -9.85
C ARG A 113 -2.20 34.06 -11.11
N LEU A 114 -1.35 34.65 -11.94
CA LEU A 114 -1.73 35.15 -13.27
C LEU A 114 -1.42 34.10 -14.33
N ILE A 115 -2.36 33.93 -15.26
CA ILE A 115 -2.32 32.95 -16.35
C ILE A 115 -2.51 33.69 -17.67
N GLY A 116 -1.87 33.22 -18.74
CA GLY A 116 -2.03 33.79 -20.08
C GLY A 116 -1.18 35.02 -20.37
N VAL A 117 -0.34 35.45 -19.43
CA VAL A 117 0.59 36.57 -19.65
C VAL A 117 1.72 36.12 -20.59
N PRO A 118 1.92 36.77 -21.76
CA PRO A 118 2.96 36.38 -22.73
C PRO A 118 4.35 36.50 -22.09
N GLU A 119 5.30 35.66 -22.53
CA GLU A 119 6.69 35.72 -22.06
C GLU A 119 7.48 36.75 -22.88
N CYS A 120 8.25 37.59 -22.20
CA CYS A 120 9.09 38.61 -22.82
C CYS A 120 10.57 38.30 -22.62
N ASP A 121 11.40 38.52 -23.64
CA ASP A 121 12.84 38.35 -23.53
C ASP A 121 13.43 39.39 -22.56
N GLY A 122 14.23 38.91 -21.59
CA GLY A 122 14.77 39.72 -20.51
C GLY A 122 13.70 40.24 -19.53
N GLU A 123 12.63 39.46 -19.30
CA GLU A 123 11.66 39.73 -18.24
C GLU A 123 12.33 39.72 -16.87
N ASN A 124 12.19 40.82 -16.14
CA ASN A 124 12.68 41.02 -14.78
C ASN A 124 11.50 41.37 -13.86
N GLU A 125 11.75 41.39 -12.55
CA GLU A 125 10.71 41.67 -11.54
C GLU A 125 10.00 43.01 -11.81
N SER A 126 10.74 44.07 -12.16
CA SER A 126 10.12 45.38 -12.45
C SER A 126 9.23 45.39 -13.69
N LYS A 127 9.56 44.65 -14.77
CA LYS A 127 8.66 44.49 -15.93
C LYS A 127 7.37 43.77 -15.51
N LEU A 128 7.47 42.73 -14.69
CA LEU A 128 6.30 42.02 -14.16
C LEU A 128 5.43 42.91 -13.26
N GLU A 129 6.05 43.78 -12.45
CA GLU A 129 5.32 44.76 -11.64
C GLU A 129 4.56 45.76 -12.50
N ASN A 130 5.18 46.28 -13.57
CA ASN A 130 4.51 47.17 -14.52
C ASN A 130 3.32 46.47 -15.18
N THR A 131 3.49 45.23 -15.65
CA THR A 131 2.39 44.45 -16.23
C THR A 131 1.26 44.21 -15.23
N LEU A 132 1.57 43.97 -13.95
CA LEU A 132 0.56 43.85 -12.90
C LEU A 132 -0.21 45.18 -12.73
N GLN A 133 0.49 46.31 -12.73
CA GLN A 133 -0.14 47.62 -12.64
C GLN A 133 -1.04 47.90 -13.85
N ASP A 134 -0.59 47.58 -15.06
CA ASP A 134 -1.38 47.72 -16.29
C ASP A 134 -2.67 46.91 -16.20
N ILE A 135 -2.59 45.63 -15.77
CA ILE A 135 -3.76 44.76 -15.58
C ILE A 135 -4.73 45.34 -14.55
N ILE A 136 -4.22 45.88 -13.43
CA ILE A 136 -5.06 46.47 -12.38
C ILE A 136 -5.71 47.76 -12.87
N GLN A 137 -5.02 48.60 -13.64
CA GLN A 137 -5.59 49.83 -14.20
C GLN A 137 -6.68 49.52 -15.22
N GLU A 138 -6.45 48.52 -16.08
CA GLU A 138 -7.38 48.10 -17.12
C GLU A 138 -8.66 47.48 -16.53
N ASN A 139 -8.53 46.61 -15.52
CA ASN A 139 -9.68 45.87 -14.97
C ASN A 139 -10.30 46.54 -13.73
N PHE A 140 -9.49 47.19 -12.90
CA PHE A 140 -9.89 47.75 -11.59
C PHE A 140 -9.42 49.20 -11.38
N PRO A 141 -9.84 50.16 -12.24
CA PRO A 141 -9.37 51.55 -12.16
C PRO A 141 -9.69 52.25 -10.83
N LYS A 142 -10.70 51.76 -10.09
CA LYS A 142 -11.04 52.26 -8.74
C LYS A 142 -9.97 51.89 -7.70
N LEU A 143 -9.48 50.64 -7.74
CA LEU A 143 -8.43 50.17 -6.83
C LEU A 143 -7.11 50.87 -7.14
N ALA A 144 -6.84 51.00 -8.44
CA ALA A 144 -5.62 51.58 -8.97
C ALA A 144 -5.41 53.06 -8.55
N LYS A 145 -6.50 53.80 -8.25
CA LYS A 145 -6.46 55.16 -7.70
C LYS A 145 -6.38 55.22 -6.17
N GLN A 146 -6.83 54.19 -5.47
CA GLN A 146 -6.94 54.18 -4.00
C GLN A 146 -5.74 53.57 -3.29
N VAL A 147 -5.10 52.57 -3.90
CA VAL A 147 -4.07 51.77 -3.22
C VAL A 147 -2.85 51.64 -4.14
N ASN A 148 -1.68 52.07 -3.66
CA ASN A 148 -0.41 51.73 -4.30
C ASN A 148 -0.07 50.27 -3.99
N ILE A 149 -0.48 49.37 -4.87
CA ILE A 149 -0.33 47.93 -4.69
C ILE A 149 1.13 47.55 -5.03
N GLN A 150 1.92 47.29 -4.00
CA GLN A 150 3.28 46.77 -4.15
C GLN A 150 3.33 45.29 -3.74
N PRO A 151 3.63 44.36 -4.66
CA PRO A 151 3.86 42.98 -4.32
C PRO A 151 5.16 42.83 -3.52
N GLN A 152 5.24 41.80 -2.67
CA GLN A 152 6.47 41.46 -1.96
C GLN A 152 7.44 40.70 -2.86
N VAL A 153 6.89 39.78 -3.68
CA VAL A 153 7.65 38.97 -4.64
C VAL A 153 6.76 38.76 -5.86
N ILE A 154 7.33 38.89 -7.05
CA ILE A 154 6.65 38.56 -8.29
C ILE A 154 7.60 37.77 -9.19
N GLN A 155 7.19 36.56 -9.58
CA GLN A 155 8.05 35.69 -10.38
C GLN A 155 7.28 34.69 -11.23
N ARG A 156 7.88 34.29 -12.35
CA ARG A 156 7.40 33.17 -13.18
C ARG A 156 7.72 31.85 -12.51
N THR A 157 6.75 30.94 -12.53
CA THR A 157 6.94 29.58 -11.99
C THR A 157 6.64 28.53 -13.07
N PRO A 158 7.58 27.60 -13.35
CA PRO A 158 8.93 27.46 -12.80
C PRO A 158 9.91 28.54 -13.28
N GLN A 159 11.00 28.77 -12.54
CA GLN A 159 11.99 29.81 -12.86
C GLN A 159 12.64 29.62 -14.25
N ARG A 160 12.85 28.37 -14.66
CA ARG A 160 13.46 28.03 -15.95
C ARG A 160 12.40 27.75 -17.01
N TYR A 161 12.62 28.31 -18.19
CA TYR A 161 11.84 27.96 -19.37
C TYR A 161 12.32 26.61 -19.93
N SER A 162 11.38 25.75 -20.32
CA SER A 162 11.67 24.49 -21.00
C SER A 162 11.23 24.61 -22.45
N SER A 163 12.10 24.24 -23.39
CA SER A 163 11.79 24.23 -24.83
C SER A 163 10.62 23.33 -25.21
N ARG A 164 10.22 22.40 -24.34
CA ARG A 164 9.05 21.52 -24.54
C ARG A 164 7.71 22.18 -24.21
N ARG A 165 7.71 23.38 -23.64
CA ARG A 165 6.50 24.07 -23.19
C ARG A 165 5.99 25.01 -24.29
N ALA A 166 4.73 24.83 -24.68
CA ALA A 166 4.04 25.66 -25.66
C ALA A 166 3.19 26.79 -25.04
N THR A 167 2.91 26.72 -23.74
CA THR A 167 2.08 27.69 -23.01
C THR A 167 2.92 28.64 -22.16
N PRO A 168 2.58 29.94 -22.05
CA PRO A 168 3.28 30.85 -21.16
C PRO A 168 3.29 30.37 -19.70
N ARG A 169 4.39 30.62 -18.98
CA ARG A 169 4.50 30.30 -17.55
C ARG A 169 3.59 31.18 -16.71
N HIS A 170 3.06 30.61 -15.65
CA HIS A 170 2.22 31.35 -14.72
C HIS A 170 3.09 32.24 -13.84
N ILE A 171 2.59 33.44 -13.53
CA ILE A 171 3.23 34.35 -12.60
C ILE A 171 2.61 34.10 -11.23
N ILE A 172 3.45 33.92 -10.21
CA ILE A 172 3.04 33.91 -8.82
C ILE A 172 3.42 35.26 -8.23
N ILE A 173 2.42 35.94 -7.67
CA ILE A 173 2.57 37.23 -7.00
C ILE A 173 2.28 36.99 -5.53
N ARG A 174 3.23 37.30 -4.65
CA ARG A 174 3.03 37.28 -3.20
C ARG A 174 2.81 38.71 -2.73
N PHE A 175 1.65 38.98 -2.13
CA PHE A 175 1.38 40.28 -1.52
C PHE A 175 1.92 40.36 -0.09
N THR A 176 2.27 41.56 0.35
CA THR A 176 2.66 41.84 1.74
C THR A 176 1.49 41.69 2.71
N ARG A 177 0.28 42.00 2.24
CA ARG A 177 -0.98 41.97 3.00
C ARG A 177 -2.01 41.14 2.26
N VAL A 178 -2.70 40.27 2.98
CA VAL A 178 -3.74 39.40 2.41
C VAL A 178 -4.95 40.22 1.98
N GLU A 179 -5.26 41.31 2.69
CA GLU A 179 -6.39 42.18 2.36
C GLU A 179 -6.20 42.87 1.01
N THR A 180 -4.96 43.08 0.56
CA THR A 180 -4.66 43.65 -0.76
C THR A 180 -4.99 42.64 -1.86
N LYS A 181 -4.63 41.37 -1.67
CA LYS A 181 -4.99 40.30 -2.60
C LYS A 181 -6.50 40.13 -2.68
N GLU A 182 -7.21 40.11 -1.56
CA GLU A 182 -8.66 39.87 -1.51
C GLU A 182 -9.47 40.99 -2.20
N LYS A 183 -8.87 42.16 -2.45
CA LYS A 183 -9.50 43.26 -3.17
C LYS A 183 -9.39 43.16 -4.71
N ILE A 184 -8.46 42.37 -5.22
CA ILE A 184 -8.18 42.16 -6.66
C ILE A 184 -8.93 40.92 -7.14
#